data_AF-A0A846UI68-F1
#
_entry.id   AF-A0A846UI68-F1
#
_cell.length_a   1.000
_cell.length_b   1.000
_cell.length_c   1.000
_cell.angle_alpha   90.00
_cell.angle_beta   90.00
_cell.angle_gamma   90.00
#
_symmetry.space_group_name_H-M   'P 1'
#
loop_
_entity.id
_entity.type
_entity.pdbx_description
1 polymer ?
#
loop_
_entity_poly.entity_id
_entity_poly.type
_entity_poly.pdbx_seq_one_letter_code
_entity_poly.pdbx_strand_id
1 'polypeptide(L)'
;MILAFDYYDGPERGLALYPSGEGVRFSSLGDSKSRLFRAFELIPIEGNWWPQIKALQQAEGVDPPRRILLPSEGGETLADLESGVLQASAVGQFVGVGSPDLERISISPVTQEQLEDLRKLGCSPTGFELAHQMVKGRSAED
;
A
#
# COMPACT_ATOMS: atom_id res chain seq x y z
N MET A 1 10.69 -2.34 1.74
CA MET A 1 10.06 -3.07 2.87
C MET A 1 8.59 -2.69 2.91
N ILE A 2 7.73 -3.56 3.40
CA ILE A 2 6.30 -3.32 3.58
C ILE A 2 6.02 -3.41 5.08
N LEU A 3 5.39 -2.39 5.64
CA LEU A 3 4.76 -2.42 6.94
C LEU A 3 3.26 -2.49 6.71
N ALA A 4 2.60 -3.56 7.14
CA ALA A 4 1.15 -3.64 7.06
C ALA A 4 0.55 -3.30 8.43
N PHE A 5 -0.43 -2.40 8.42
CA PHE A 5 -1.22 -2.05 9.60
C PHE A 5 -2.39 -3.01 9.78
N ASP A 6 -2.95 -3.49 8.67
CA ASP A 6 -3.97 -4.54 8.66
C ASP A 6 -3.52 -5.69 7.75
N TYR A 7 -3.83 -6.91 8.18
CA TYR A 7 -3.48 -8.14 7.44
C TYR A 7 -4.57 -9.18 7.60
N TYR A 8 -5.19 -9.61 6.49
CA TYR A 8 -6.20 -10.68 6.50
C TYR A 8 -5.73 -11.90 5.70
N ASP A 9 -5.75 -11.81 4.37
CA ASP A 9 -5.19 -12.78 3.42
C ASP A 9 -4.06 -12.16 2.56
N GLY A 10 -3.48 -11.09 3.09
CA GLY A 10 -2.41 -10.27 2.55
C GLY A 10 -2.43 -8.89 3.23
N PRO A 11 -1.44 -8.02 2.97
CA PRO A 11 -1.48 -6.63 3.40
C PRO A 11 -2.73 -5.92 2.85
N GLU A 12 -3.56 -5.37 3.74
CA GLU A 12 -4.77 -4.62 3.36
C GLU A 12 -4.50 -3.12 3.32
N ARG A 13 -3.78 -2.58 4.30
CA ARG A 13 -3.30 -1.20 4.28
C ARG A 13 -1.98 -1.08 5.01
N GLY A 14 -1.20 -0.08 4.66
CA GLY A 14 0.13 0.05 5.23
C GLY A 14 1.02 1.09 4.57
N LEU A 15 2.30 0.94 4.83
CA LEU A 15 3.39 1.72 4.26
C LEU A 15 4.36 0.82 3.51
N ALA A 16 4.53 1.06 2.22
CA ALA A 16 5.66 0.55 1.45
C ALA A 16 6.81 1.57 1.50
N LEU A 17 8.03 1.10 1.75
CA LEU A 17 9.21 1.92 1.98
C LEU A 17 10.32 1.61 0.99
N TYR A 18 10.81 2.65 0.32
CA TYR A 18 11.99 2.60 -0.53
C TYR A 18 13.29 2.64 0.28
N PRO A 19 14.42 2.13 -0.25
CA PRO A 19 15.73 2.26 0.41
C PRO A 19 16.14 3.70 0.69
N SER A 20 15.65 4.67 -0.08
CA SER A 20 15.84 6.12 0.14
C SER A 20 15.12 6.66 1.38
N GLY A 21 14.10 5.97 1.88
CA GLY A 21 13.24 6.40 2.98
C GLY A 21 11.92 7.03 2.56
N GLU A 22 11.73 7.21 1.27
CA GLU A 22 10.44 7.63 0.69
C GLU A 22 9.37 6.56 0.92
N GLY A 23 8.17 7.02 1.26
CA GLY A 23 7.04 6.18 1.64
C GLY A 23 5.92 6.21 0.62
N VAL A 24 5.26 5.07 0.44
CA VAL A 24 4.00 4.94 -0.29
C VAL A 24 2.98 4.33 0.65
N ARG A 25 1.97 5.12 1.03
CA ARG A 25 0.79 4.59 1.71
C ARG A 25 0.03 3.74 0.71
N PHE A 26 -0.37 2.54 1.11
CA PHE A 26 -1.19 1.67 0.27
C PHE A 26 -2.45 1.23 1.00
N SER A 27 -3.50 0.97 0.21
CA SER A 27 -4.75 0.37 0.65
C SER A 27 -5.27 -0.58 -0.43
N SER A 28 -5.82 -1.72 -0.05
CA SER A 28 -6.46 -2.68 -0.94
C SER A 28 -7.72 -2.05 -1.55
N LEU A 29 -7.88 -2.23 -2.86
CA LEU A 29 -9.07 -1.86 -3.62
C LEU A 29 -9.89 -3.08 -4.05
N GLY A 30 -9.46 -4.28 -3.65
CA GLY A 30 -10.14 -5.53 -3.92
C GLY A 30 -9.30 -6.54 -4.69
N ASP A 31 -9.79 -7.78 -4.68
CA ASP A 31 -9.13 -8.92 -5.29
C ASP A 31 -9.75 -9.34 -6.61
N SER A 32 -8.90 -9.91 -7.46
CA SER A 32 -9.34 -10.70 -8.60
C SER A 32 -10.20 -11.89 -8.16
N LYS A 33 -11.02 -12.41 -9.09
CA LYS A 33 -11.84 -13.61 -8.85
C LYS A 33 -11.02 -14.84 -8.41
N SER A 34 -9.79 -14.98 -8.90
CA SER A 34 -8.87 -16.07 -8.51
C SER A 34 -8.07 -15.79 -7.24
N ARG A 35 -8.15 -14.56 -6.69
CA ARG A 35 -7.34 -14.06 -5.55
C ARG A 35 -5.83 -14.13 -5.75
N LEU A 36 -5.37 -14.40 -6.97
CA LEU A 36 -3.94 -14.39 -7.31
C LEU A 36 -3.40 -12.98 -7.52
N PHE A 37 -4.31 -12.02 -7.74
CA PHE A 37 -3.99 -10.62 -7.92
C PHE A 37 -4.89 -9.74 -7.06
N ARG A 38 -4.30 -8.64 -6.59
CA ARG A 38 -4.93 -7.61 -5.80
C ARG A 38 -4.70 -6.25 -6.44
N ALA A 39 -5.73 -5.41 -6.39
CA ALA A 39 -5.65 -4.00 -6.73
C ALA A 39 -5.34 -3.18 -5.48
N PHE A 40 -4.51 -2.16 -5.63
CA PHE A 40 -4.10 -1.29 -4.56
C PHE A 40 -4.26 0.16 -4.98
N GLU A 41 -4.75 0.97 -4.07
CA GLU A 41 -4.49 2.40 -4.03
C GLU A 41 -3.04 2.58 -3.54
N LEU A 42 -2.28 3.42 -4.22
CA LEU A 42 -0.90 3.74 -3.91
C LEU A 42 -0.72 5.25 -3.87
N ILE A 43 -0.49 5.79 -2.68
CA ILE A 43 -0.32 7.22 -2.42
C ILE A 43 1.09 7.48 -1.93
N PRO A 44 2.01 7.95 -2.79
CA PRO A 44 3.28 8.50 -2.33
C PRO A 44 3.03 9.63 -1.33
N ILE A 45 3.78 9.62 -0.22
CA ILE A 45 3.63 10.58 0.87
C ILE A 45 4.96 11.28 1.17
N GLU A 46 4.89 12.54 1.59
CA GLU A 46 6.06 13.31 1.99
C GLU A 46 6.78 12.71 3.21
N GLY A 47 8.09 12.96 3.30
CA GLY A 47 8.90 12.64 4.47
C GLY A 47 9.88 11.48 4.27
N ASN A 48 10.71 11.28 5.31
CA ASN A 48 11.63 10.14 5.43
C ASN A 48 11.19 9.28 6.61
N TRP A 49 10.80 8.04 6.31
CA TRP A 49 10.14 7.14 7.26
C TRP A 49 11.07 6.08 7.86
N TRP A 50 12.31 5.97 7.36
CA TRP A 50 13.29 5.01 7.87
C TRP A 50 13.56 5.13 9.38
N PRO A 51 13.74 6.33 9.95
CA PRO A 51 14.02 6.47 11.38
C PRO A 51 12.92 5.85 12.26
N GLN A 52 11.66 6.12 11.95
CA GLN A 52 10.49 5.64 12.69
C GLN A 52 10.36 4.12 12.55
N ILE A 53 10.59 3.60 11.34
CA ILE A 53 10.56 2.17 11.08
C ILE A 53 11.67 1.42 11.82
N LYS A 54 12.88 1.98 11.86
CA LYS A 54 13.99 1.41 12.64
C LYS A 54 13.68 1.41 14.14
N ALA A 55 13.10 2.49 14.65
CA ALA A 55 12.67 2.57 16.04
C ALA A 55 11.62 1.49 16.38
N LEU A 56 10.65 1.29 15.49
CA LEU A 56 9.65 0.23 15.62
C LEU A 56 10.30 -1.17 15.61
N GLN A 57 11.20 -1.45 14.66
CA GLN A 57 11.92 -2.74 14.59
C GLN A 57 12.70 -3.03 15.87
N GLN A 58 13.35 -2.01 16.45
CA GLN A 58 14.07 -2.13 17.71
C GLN A 58 13.14 -2.40 18.90
N ALA A 59 12.00 -1.69 18.97
CA ALA A 59 11.03 -1.88 20.04
C ALA A 59 10.37 -3.26 20.00
N GLU A 60 10.05 -3.76 18.80
CA GLU A 60 9.40 -5.06 18.59
C GLU A 60 10.39 -6.24 18.57
N GLY A 61 11.71 -5.98 18.71
CA GLY A 61 12.74 -7.01 18.63
C GLY A 61 12.75 -7.76 17.29
N VAL A 62 12.36 -7.09 16.20
CA VAL A 62 12.27 -7.71 14.88
C VAL A 62 13.61 -7.61 14.15
N ASP A 63 14.18 -8.78 13.84
CA ASP A 63 15.43 -8.87 13.08
C ASP A 63 15.27 -8.39 11.62
N PRO A 64 16.17 -7.52 11.13
CA PRO A 64 16.36 -7.29 9.70
C PRO A 64 16.95 -8.55 9.02
N PRO A 65 16.61 -8.85 7.75
CA PRO A 65 15.79 -8.08 6.82
C PRO A 65 14.46 -8.78 6.49
N ARG A 66 13.42 -8.60 7.31
CA ARG A 66 12.07 -9.01 6.89
C ARG A 66 11.55 -8.07 5.81
N ARG A 67 11.05 -8.64 4.70
CA ARG A 67 10.43 -7.89 3.60
C ARG A 67 9.11 -7.26 4.03
N ILE A 68 8.30 -8.00 4.78
CA ILE A 68 7.02 -7.59 5.35
C ILE A 68 7.15 -7.58 6.88
N LEU A 69 6.79 -6.45 7.49
CA LEU A 69 6.70 -6.25 8.92
C LEU A 69 5.23 -6.24 9.32
N LEU A 70 4.87 -7.10 10.26
CA LEU A 70 3.54 -7.22 10.88
C LEU A 70 3.72 -7.02 12.39
N PRO A 71 3.68 -5.78 12.89
CA PRO A 71 3.81 -5.51 14.32
C PRO A 71 2.61 -6.06 15.08
N SER A 72 2.83 -6.40 16.34
CA SER A 72 1.71 -6.78 17.22
C SER A 72 0.86 -5.53 17.51
N GLU A 73 -0.46 -5.65 17.47
CA GLU A 73 -1.35 -4.54 17.83
C GLU A 73 -1.09 -4.09 19.29
N GLY A 74 -1.09 -2.77 19.53
CA GLY A 74 -1.13 -2.21 20.90
C GLY A 74 0.09 -1.40 21.35
N GLY A 75 1.12 -1.20 20.51
CA GLY A 75 2.25 -0.32 20.83
C GLY A 75 1.99 1.15 20.48
N GLU A 76 2.31 2.08 21.39
CA GLU A 76 2.23 3.54 21.13
C GLU A 76 3.06 3.93 19.89
N THR A 77 4.26 3.36 19.72
CA THR A 77 5.13 3.57 18.56
C THR A 77 4.46 3.20 17.24
N LEU A 78 3.67 2.12 17.23
CA LEU A 78 2.94 1.70 16.04
C LEU A 78 1.79 2.66 15.73
N ALA A 79 1.02 3.04 16.75
CA ALA A 79 -0.10 3.95 16.61
C ALA A 79 0.35 5.34 16.11
N ASP A 80 1.46 5.86 16.64
CA ASP A 80 2.05 7.13 16.21
C ASP A 80 2.53 7.06 14.76
N LEU A 81 3.16 5.95 14.37
CA LEU A 81 3.61 5.74 13.01
C LEU A 81 2.44 5.62 12.03
N GLU A 82 1.43 4.81 12.35
CA GLU A 82 0.22 4.67 11.54
C GLU A 82 -0.47 6.02 11.36
N SER A 83 -0.69 6.75 12.47
CA SER A 83 -1.28 8.08 12.45
C SER A 83 -0.47 9.04 11.57
N GLY A 84 0.86 9.04 11.72
CA GLY A 84 1.76 9.85 10.89
C GLY A 84 1.63 9.53 9.39
N VAL A 85 1.62 8.26 9.02
CA VAL A 85 1.45 7.80 7.63
C VAL A 85 0.08 8.18 7.05
N LEU A 86 -0.98 8.09 7.86
CA LEU A 86 -2.33 8.45 7.44
C LEU A 86 -2.51 9.97 7.28
N GLN A 87 -1.82 10.78 8.08
CA GLN A 87 -1.91 12.24 8.04
C GLN A 87 -0.92 12.89 7.08
N ALA A 88 0.12 12.18 6.65
CA ALA A 88 1.13 12.69 5.73
C ALA A 88 0.52 13.18 4.42
N SER A 89 1.05 14.30 3.92
CA SER A 89 0.62 14.91 2.66
C SER A 89 0.93 14.00 1.48
N ALA A 90 -0.07 13.80 0.63
CA ALA A 90 0.06 13.03 -0.61
C ALA A 90 0.81 13.86 -1.67
N VAL A 91 1.81 13.26 -2.32
CA VAL A 91 2.54 13.88 -3.45
C VAL A 91 2.13 13.32 -4.80
N GLY A 92 1.26 12.32 -4.81
CA GLY A 92 0.73 11.70 -6.03
C GLY A 92 -0.33 10.67 -5.71
N GLN A 93 -0.96 10.13 -6.75
CA GLN A 93 -2.03 9.15 -6.63
C GLN A 93 -1.93 8.15 -7.77
N PHE A 94 -1.86 6.87 -7.40
CA PHE A 94 -1.68 5.77 -8.34
C PHE A 94 -2.59 4.63 -7.95
N VAL A 95 -2.88 3.79 -8.95
CA VAL A 95 -3.48 2.48 -8.76
C VAL A 95 -2.46 1.45 -9.22
N GLY A 96 -2.32 0.38 -8.45
CA GLY A 96 -1.46 -0.74 -8.76
C GLY A 96 -2.22 -2.05 -8.80
N VAL A 97 -1.80 -2.96 -9.68
CA VAL A 97 -2.27 -4.36 -9.68
C VAL A 97 -1.06 -5.27 -9.63
N GLY A 98 -1.03 -6.17 -8.66
CA GLY A 98 0.09 -7.07 -8.41
C GLY A 98 -0.32 -8.31 -7.62
N SER A 99 0.65 -9.06 -7.12
CA SER A 99 0.37 -10.12 -6.16
C SER A 99 -0.16 -9.52 -4.83
N PRO A 100 -0.88 -10.30 -4.00
CA PRO A 100 -1.36 -9.85 -2.70
C PRO A 100 -0.26 -9.28 -1.80
N ASP A 101 0.98 -9.79 -1.90
CA ASP A 101 2.13 -9.35 -1.11
C ASP A 101 2.87 -8.11 -1.70
N LEU A 102 2.21 -7.36 -2.58
CA LEU A 102 2.78 -6.23 -3.35
C LEU A 102 4.08 -6.60 -4.09
N GLU A 103 4.12 -7.79 -4.68
CA GLU A 103 5.17 -8.17 -5.62
C GLU A 103 4.69 -8.02 -7.06
N ARG A 104 5.63 -7.72 -7.98
CA ARG A 104 5.37 -7.63 -9.42
C ARG A 104 4.19 -6.70 -9.75
N ILE A 105 4.13 -5.57 -9.08
CA ILE A 105 3.04 -4.60 -9.21
C ILE A 105 3.22 -3.77 -10.49
N SER A 106 2.17 -3.68 -11.28
CA SER A 106 2.06 -2.75 -12.41
C SER A 106 1.23 -1.55 -11.94
N ILE A 107 1.70 -0.33 -12.20
CA ILE A 107 1.11 0.90 -11.65
C ILE A 107 0.69 1.87 -12.74
N SER A 108 -0.33 2.68 -12.46
CA SER A 108 -0.81 3.75 -13.32
C SER A 108 -1.24 4.96 -12.48
N PRO A 109 -0.86 6.19 -12.86
CA PRO A 109 -1.36 7.39 -12.20
C PRO A 109 -2.86 7.52 -12.45
N VAL A 110 -3.57 8.03 -11.46
CA VAL A 110 -5.01 8.26 -11.54
C VAL A 110 -5.35 9.66 -11.07
N THR A 111 -6.50 10.15 -11.51
CA THR A 111 -7.12 11.36 -10.96
C THR A 111 -7.80 11.05 -9.62
N GLN A 112 -8.04 12.10 -8.83
CA GLN A 112 -8.79 12.00 -7.59
C GLN A 112 -10.19 11.41 -7.80
N GLU A 113 -10.88 11.81 -8.88
CA GLU A 113 -12.22 11.31 -9.22
C GLU A 113 -12.21 9.80 -9.48
N GLN A 114 -11.26 9.32 -10.31
CA GLN A 114 -11.10 7.89 -10.59
C GLN A 114 -10.83 7.08 -9.32
N LEU A 115 -10.03 7.63 -8.40
CA LEU A 115 -9.74 6.97 -7.14
C LEU A 115 -10.95 6.94 -6.20
N GLU A 116 -11.73 8.03 -6.13
CA GLU A 116 -12.97 8.06 -5.36
C GLU A 116 -13.99 7.06 -5.88
N ASP A 117 -14.11 6.91 -7.20
CA ASP A 117 -14.99 5.91 -7.81
C ASP A 117 -14.56 4.49 -7.47
N LEU A 118 -13.26 4.20 -7.48
CA LEU A 118 -12.73 2.90 -7.02
C LEU A 118 -13.05 2.64 -5.54
N ARG A 119 -12.89 3.65 -4.67
CA ARG A 119 -13.19 3.51 -3.23
C ARG A 119 -14.67 3.24 -2.97
N LYS A 120 -15.58 3.83 -3.75
CA LYS A 120 -17.04 3.55 -3.63
C LYS A 120 -17.40 2.10 -3.93
N LEU A 121 -16.57 1.38 -4.70
CA LEU A 121 -16.78 -0.03 -5.04
C LEU A 121 -16.40 -1.01 -3.93
N GLY A 122 -15.82 -0.53 -2.81
CA GLY A 122 -15.72 -1.28 -1.54
C GLY A 122 -15.02 -2.64 -1.63
N CYS A 123 -13.76 -2.67 -2.09
CA CYS A 123 -12.93 -3.88 -2.18
C CYS A 123 -13.59 -5.06 -2.95
N SER A 124 -14.47 -4.74 -3.91
CA SER A 124 -15.18 -5.74 -4.70
C SER A 124 -14.36 -6.24 -5.91
N PRO A 125 -14.73 -7.41 -6.49
CA PRO A 125 -14.17 -7.85 -7.76
C PRO A 125 -14.33 -6.82 -8.90
N THR A 126 -15.37 -5.99 -8.85
CA THR A 126 -15.58 -4.89 -9.80
C THR A 126 -14.55 -3.78 -9.62
N GLY A 127 -14.18 -3.47 -8.37
CA GLY A 127 -13.08 -2.54 -8.07
C GLY A 127 -11.76 -3.04 -8.65
N PHE A 128 -11.46 -4.32 -8.49
CA PHE A 128 -10.29 -4.94 -9.13
C PHE A 128 -10.33 -4.83 -10.66
N GLU A 129 -11.44 -5.19 -11.30
CA GLU A 129 -11.56 -5.17 -12.76
C GLU A 129 -11.32 -3.77 -13.33
N LEU A 130 -11.87 -2.73 -12.67
CA LEU A 130 -11.67 -1.33 -13.07
C LEU A 130 -10.22 -0.88 -12.89
N ALA A 131 -9.62 -1.16 -11.73
CA ALA A 131 -8.21 -0.87 -11.47
C ALA A 131 -7.28 -1.55 -12.49
N HIS A 132 -7.55 -2.81 -12.81
CA HIS A 132 -6.79 -3.57 -13.80
C HIS A 132 -6.92 -3.00 -15.21
N GLN A 133 -8.09 -2.49 -15.61
CA GLN A 133 -8.26 -1.78 -16.87
C GLN A 133 -7.45 -0.48 -16.91
N MET A 134 -7.43 0.29 -15.82
CA MET A 134 -6.63 1.53 -15.73
C MET A 134 -5.13 1.26 -15.87
N VAL A 135 -4.65 0.15 -15.30
CA VAL A 135 -3.24 -0.28 -15.44
C VAL A 135 -2.95 -0.78 -16.86
N LYS A 136 -3.83 -1.59 -17.45
CA LYS A 136 -3.66 -2.14 -18.80
C LYS A 136 -3.78 -1.12 -19.93
N GLY A 137 -4.69 -0.15 -19.80
CA GLY A 137 -4.95 0.85 -20.84
C GLY A 137 -3.70 1.66 -21.20
N ARG A 138 -2.75 1.76 -20.27
CA ARG A 138 -1.46 2.43 -20.47
C ARG A 138 -0.39 1.55 -21.09
N SER A 139 -0.44 0.23 -20.87
CA SER A 139 0.51 -0.72 -21.46
C SER A 139 0.40 -0.86 -22.98
N ALA A 140 -0.61 -0.23 -23.61
CA ALA A 140 -0.81 -0.20 -25.05
C ALA A 140 -0.26 1.07 -25.72
N GLU A 141 0.23 2.05 -24.95
CA GLU A 141 0.72 3.35 -25.43
C GLU A 141 2.26 3.51 -25.29
N ASP A 142 2.96 2.50 -24.78
CA ASP A 142 4.43 2.39 -24.72
C ASP A 142 4.96 1.32 -25.69
#